data_AF-A0ABD3GVX8-F1
#
_entry.id   AF-A0ABD3GVX8-F1
#
_cell.length_a   1.000
_cell.length_b   1.000
_cell.length_c   1.000
_cell.angle_alpha   90.00
_cell.angle_beta   90.00
_cell.angle_gamma   90.00
#
_symmetry.space_group_name_H-M   'P 1'
#
loop_
_entity.id
_entity.type
_entity.pdbx_description
1 polymer ?
#
loop_
_entity_poly.entity_id
_entity_poly.type
_entity_poly.pdbx_seq_one_letter_code
_entity_poly.pdbx_strand_id
1 'polypeptide(L)'
;MDYVDNILKASEATGKLTVSLGGRVWKADCNCCRRSEKICIEQEAAHSLSETIERLVELQNSLEKKLRFLQAFEPGPLSKYFRGDICFVGSDQEPIYAHRFIMEGKSTVFQKMFQTDMKEKESGTVRINDATSHVLRSMVNFCYTANIEFTEEASAEEMLKIGHKYDIKDLRDVCDEELCKDIDVDNLCKRLMLAHIYEAKKLGEFTAEFFHGNFPVTYPRFVERLCRDSPIDAE
;
A
#
# COMPACT_ATOMS: atom_id res chain seq x y z
N MET A 1 -4.98 9.40 -25.44
CA MET A 1 -5.24 10.23 -26.63
C MET A 1 -4.47 9.72 -27.84
N ASP A 2 -3.24 9.22 -27.69
CA ASP A 2 -2.40 8.79 -28.82
C ASP A 2 -2.92 7.61 -29.66
N TYR A 3 -3.76 6.75 -29.11
CA TYR A 3 -4.28 5.59 -29.85
C TYR A 3 -5.29 5.97 -30.94
N VAL A 4 -6.15 6.95 -30.65
CA VAL A 4 -7.15 7.47 -31.60
C VAL A 4 -6.46 8.32 -32.67
N ASP A 5 -5.47 9.12 -32.28
CA ASP A 5 -4.69 9.94 -33.21
C ASP A 5 -3.84 9.11 -34.18
N ASN A 6 -3.30 7.97 -33.74
CA ASN A 6 -2.54 7.07 -34.61
C ASN A 6 -3.45 6.34 -35.63
N ILE A 7 -4.69 6.01 -35.26
CA ILE A 7 -5.69 5.43 -36.19
C ILE A 7 -6.14 6.47 -37.23
N LEU A 8 -6.32 7.73 -36.81
CA LEU A 8 -6.70 8.85 -37.69
C LEU A 8 -5.59 9.26 -38.67
N LYS A 9 -4.31 9.09 -38.32
CA LYS A 9 -3.18 9.37 -39.23
C LYS A 9 -2.97 8.30 -40.30
N ALA A 10 -3.14 7.02 -39.96
CA ALA A 10 -3.10 5.92 -40.94
C ALA A 10 -4.24 6.02 -41.99
N SER A 11 -5.29 6.74 -41.59
CA SER A 11 -6.54 7.01 -42.30
C SER A 11 -6.40 7.95 -43.49
N GLU A 12 -5.65 9.03 -43.30
CA GLU A 12 -5.55 10.12 -44.25
C GLU A 12 -4.63 9.76 -45.43
N ALA A 13 -3.76 8.75 -45.27
CA ALA A 13 -2.75 8.37 -46.25
C ALA A 13 -3.25 7.46 -47.38
N THR A 14 -4.32 6.68 -47.19
CA THR A 14 -4.74 5.64 -48.15
C THR A 14 -6.05 5.95 -48.87
N GLY A 15 -6.79 6.99 -48.48
CA GLY A 15 -8.13 7.30 -49.00
C GLY A 15 -9.18 6.19 -48.78
N LYS A 16 -8.81 5.11 -48.09
CA LYS A 16 -9.66 4.01 -47.67
C LYS A 16 -9.22 3.56 -46.29
N LEU A 17 -10.08 3.82 -45.32
CA LEU A 17 -9.93 3.38 -43.96
C LEU A 17 -10.60 2.05 -43.74
N THR A 18 -9.80 1.09 -43.33
CA THR A 18 -10.28 -0.13 -42.68
C THR A 18 -9.77 -0.08 -41.26
N VAL A 19 -10.62 0.35 -40.32
CA VAL A 19 -10.31 0.28 -38.89
C VAL A 19 -10.84 -1.05 -38.39
N SER A 20 -9.94 -1.88 -37.85
CA SER A 20 -10.28 -3.13 -37.19
C SER A 20 -10.08 -3.01 -35.69
N LEU A 21 -11.18 -2.95 -34.94
CA LEU A 21 -11.19 -3.03 -33.47
C LEU A 21 -12.17 -4.13 -33.08
N GLY A 22 -11.72 -5.09 -32.27
CA GLY A 22 -12.54 -6.24 -31.85
C GLY A 22 -12.94 -7.21 -32.97
N GLY A 23 -12.20 -7.25 -34.09
CA GLY A 23 -12.43 -8.22 -35.19
C GLY A 23 -13.48 -7.81 -36.24
N ARG A 24 -14.03 -6.59 -36.18
CA ARG A 24 -14.91 -6.05 -37.24
C ARG A 24 -14.16 -5.04 -38.11
N VAL A 25 -14.36 -5.11 -39.43
CA VAL A 25 -13.71 -4.24 -40.42
C VAL A 25 -14.75 -3.36 -41.10
N TRP A 26 -14.55 -2.05 -41.05
CA TRP A 26 -15.43 -1.06 -41.70
C TRP A 26 -14.84 -0.56 -43.02
N LYS A 27 -15.67 -0.35 -44.04
CA LYS A 27 -15.30 0.31 -45.31
C LYS A 27 -16.23 1.51 -45.51
N ALA A 28 -15.67 2.70 -45.68
CA ALA A 28 -16.43 3.94 -45.86
C ALA A 28 -16.43 4.38 -47.34
N ASP A 29 -17.62 4.49 -47.95
CA ASP A 29 -17.82 5.05 -49.30
C ASP A 29 -18.91 6.16 -49.27
N CYS A 30 -18.82 7.17 -48.38
CA CYS A 30 -19.69 8.36 -48.46
C CYS A 30 -19.10 9.64 -47.83
N ASN A 31 -19.14 10.75 -48.58
CA ASN A 31 -18.66 12.08 -48.15
C ASN A 31 -19.62 12.88 -47.23
N CYS A 32 -20.80 12.36 -46.89
CA CYS A 32 -21.75 13.03 -45.99
C CYS A 32 -21.39 12.87 -44.49
N CYS A 33 -20.46 11.96 -44.16
CA CYS A 33 -20.32 11.41 -42.80
C CYS A 33 -19.08 11.83 -41.99
N ARG A 34 -18.21 12.74 -42.43
CA ARG A 34 -16.98 13.05 -41.64
C ARG A 34 -17.24 13.60 -40.23
N ARG A 35 -18.38 14.25 -39.99
CA ARG A 35 -18.79 14.73 -38.65
C ARG A 35 -19.53 13.67 -37.84
N SER A 36 -20.26 12.77 -38.50
CA SER A 36 -20.98 11.65 -37.87
C SER A 36 -20.09 10.45 -37.59
N GLU A 37 -19.00 10.23 -38.35
CA GLU A 37 -18.00 9.19 -38.09
C GLU A 37 -17.32 9.37 -36.74
N LYS A 38 -16.91 10.61 -36.42
CA LYS A 38 -16.35 10.94 -35.11
C LYS A 38 -17.36 10.69 -33.99
N ILE A 39 -18.61 11.10 -34.19
CA ILE A 39 -19.70 10.90 -33.22
C ILE A 39 -20.02 9.41 -33.03
N CYS A 40 -20.06 8.60 -34.10
CA CYS A 40 -20.32 7.17 -34.02
C CYS A 40 -19.17 6.42 -33.34
N ILE A 41 -17.92 6.76 -33.64
CA ILE A 41 -16.74 6.19 -32.96
C ILE A 41 -16.74 6.56 -31.48
N GLU A 42 -17.03 7.82 -31.15
CA GLU A 42 -17.12 8.29 -29.76
C GLU A 42 -18.27 7.61 -28.99
N GLN A 43 -19.43 7.40 -29.64
CA GLN A 43 -20.58 6.72 -29.04
C GLN A 43 -20.32 5.23 -28.81
N GLU A 44 -19.70 4.52 -29.78
CA GLU A 44 -19.36 3.11 -29.62
C GLU A 44 -18.23 2.90 -28.59
N ALA A 45 -17.25 3.80 -28.57
CA ALA A 45 -16.23 3.83 -27.52
C ALA A 45 -16.84 4.09 -26.12
N ALA A 46 -17.79 5.02 -26.01
CA ALA A 46 -18.51 5.29 -24.78
C ALA A 46 -19.36 4.08 -24.32
N HIS A 47 -20.02 3.40 -25.26
CA HIS A 47 -20.80 2.21 -24.96
C HIS A 47 -19.91 1.05 -24.49
N SER A 48 -18.80 0.78 -25.19
CA SER A 48 -17.83 -0.24 -24.80
C SER A 48 -17.18 0.06 -23.44
N LEU A 49 -16.92 1.35 -23.15
CA LEU A 49 -16.44 1.78 -21.84
C LEU A 49 -17.48 1.53 -20.75
N SER A 50 -18.76 1.83 -21.00
CA SER A 50 -19.87 1.57 -20.07
C SER A 50 -19.97 0.09 -19.71
N GLU A 51 -19.96 -0.80 -20.71
CA GLU A 51 -19.99 -2.25 -20.47
C GLU A 51 -18.78 -2.72 -19.66
N THR A 52 -17.61 -2.13 -19.91
CA THR A 52 -16.39 -2.46 -19.15
C THR A 52 -16.50 -2.01 -17.70
N ILE A 53 -17.03 -0.80 -17.46
CA ILE A 53 -17.26 -0.26 -16.11
C ILE A 53 -18.26 -1.15 -15.35
N GLU A 54 -19.37 -1.54 -15.97
CA GLU A 54 -20.36 -2.43 -15.35
C GLU A 54 -19.73 -3.76 -14.91
N ARG A 55 -18.92 -4.38 -15.77
CA ARG A 55 -18.18 -5.62 -15.43
C ARG A 55 -17.19 -5.41 -14.28
N LEU A 56 -16.46 -4.29 -14.27
CA LEU A 56 -15.54 -3.97 -13.17
C LEU A 56 -16.28 -3.80 -11.84
N VAL A 57 -17.44 -3.14 -11.86
CA VAL A 57 -18.29 -2.96 -10.67
C VAL A 57 -18.83 -4.31 -10.17
N GLU A 58 -19.27 -5.20 -11.07
CA GLU A 58 -19.70 -6.55 -10.70
C GLU A 58 -18.56 -7.37 -10.06
N LEU A 59 -17.36 -7.29 -10.63
CA LEU A 59 -16.18 -7.96 -10.10
C LEU A 59 -15.79 -7.40 -8.71
N GLN A 60 -15.81 -6.08 -8.55
CA GLN A 60 -15.57 -5.44 -7.25
C GLN A 60 -16.58 -5.92 -6.21
N ASN A 61 -17.87 -5.90 -6.52
CA ASN A 61 -18.93 -6.37 -5.62
C ASN A 61 -18.75 -7.84 -5.24
N SER A 62 -18.34 -8.68 -6.19
CA SER A 62 -18.06 -10.10 -5.96
C SER A 62 -16.85 -10.29 -5.03
N LEU A 63 -15.79 -9.52 -5.23
CA LEU A 63 -14.58 -9.55 -4.40
C LEU A 63 -14.89 -9.08 -2.97
N GLU A 64 -15.62 -7.99 -2.81
CA GLU A 64 -16.03 -7.47 -1.50
C GLU A 64 -16.85 -8.48 -0.71
N LYS A 65 -17.79 -9.19 -1.36
CA LYS A 65 -18.58 -10.25 -0.71
C LYS A 65 -17.69 -11.39 -0.20
N LYS A 66 -16.72 -11.83 -1.00
CA LYS A 66 -15.76 -12.87 -0.60
C LYS A 66 -14.87 -12.39 0.54
N LEU A 67 -14.42 -11.14 0.49
CA LEU A 67 -13.60 -10.54 1.53
C LEU A 67 -14.37 -10.49 2.86
N ARG A 68 -15.63 -10.02 2.84
CA ARG A 68 -16.50 -10.01 4.03
C ARG A 68 -16.69 -11.41 4.62
N PHE A 69 -16.87 -12.43 3.78
CA PHE A 69 -16.99 -13.81 4.24
C PHE A 69 -15.72 -14.28 4.97
N LEU A 70 -14.53 -13.98 4.43
CA LEU A 70 -13.25 -14.35 5.04
C LEU A 70 -12.93 -13.53 6.30
N GLN A 71 -13.41 -12.29 6.38
CA GLN A 71 -13.16 -11.36 7.47
C GLN A 71 -14.23 -11.37 8.58
N ALA A 72 -15.28 -12.19 8.46
CA ALA A 72 -16.37 -12.27 9.42
C ALA A 72 -15.93 -12.95 10.74
N PHE A 73 -15.08 -12.27 11.49
CA PHE A 73 -14.73 -12.59 12.86
C PHE A 73 -15.63 -11.72 13.74
N GLU A 74 -16.74 -12.26 14.23
CA GLU A 74 -17.51 -11.62 15.30
C GLU A 74 -17.39 -12.49 16.56
N PRO A 75 -16.83 -11.97 17.67
CA PRO A 75 -16.22 -10.64 17.81
C PRO A 75 -14.91 -10.50 17.01
N GLY A 76 -14.65 -9.31 16.45
CA GLY A 76 -13.43 -9.04 15.66
C GLY A 76 -12.17 -8.94 16.51
N PRO A 77 -10.97 -8.90 15.90
CA PRO A 77 -9.68 -8.91 16.61
C PRO A 77 -9.50 -7.74 17.59
N LEU A 78 -10.24 -6.64 17.40
CA LEU A 78 -10.24 -5.47 18.29
C LEU A 78 -11.20 -5.59 19.48
N SER A 79 -12.07 -6.59 19.48
CA SER A 79 -13.08 -6.74 20.54
C SER A 79 -12.46 -7.28 21.83
N LYS A 80 -12.91 -6.77 22.97
CA LYS A 80 -12.58 -7.31 24.31
C LYS A 80 -12.96 -8.78 24.50
N TYR A 81 -13.90 -9.28 23.70
CA TYR A 81 -14.35 -10.68 23.75
C TYR A 81 -13.58 -11.58 22.78
N PHE A 82 -12.71 -11.01 21.96
CA PHE A 82 -11.82 -11.80 21.11
C PHE A 82 -10.94 -12.69 21.99
N ARG A 83 -10.80 -13.94 21.58
CA ARG A 83 -9.98 -14.95 22.24
C ARG A 83 -9.10 -15.59 21.18
N GLY A 84 -7.91 -16.01 21.59
CA GLY A 84 -6.95 -16.64 20.70
C GLY A 84 -5.95 -17.48 21.49
N ASP A 85 -5.21 -18.33 20.80
CA ASP A 85 -4.22 -19.28 21.35
C ASP A 85 -2.84 -18.64 21.59
N ILE A 86 -2.72 -17.34 21.33
CA ILE A 86 -1.55 -16.53 21.65
C ILE A 86 -1.94 -15.13 22.14
N CYS A 87 -1.08 -14.56 22.99
CA CYS A 87 -1.19 -13.22 23.54
C CYS A 87 0.08 -12.41 23.25
N PHE A 88 -0.07 -11.20 22.73
CA PHE A 88 0.99 -10.21 22.61
C PHE A 88 0.89 -9.22 23.76
N VAL A 89 2.03 -8.86 24.35
CA VAL A 89 2.10 -7.91 25.46
C VAL A 89 3.16 -6.86 25.16
N GLY A 90 2.74 -5.59 25.17
CA GLY A 90 3.59 -4.42 24.91
C GLY A 90 4.29 -3.89 26.15
N SER A 91 4.88 -2.70 26.01
CA SER A 91 5.54 -1.97 27.11
C SER A 91 4.61 -1.64 28.28
N ASP A 92 3.34 -1.38 27.97
CA ASP A 92 2.24 -1.04 28.90
C ASP A 92 1.58 -2.26 29.56
N GLN A 93 2.07 -3.46 29.29
CA GLN A 93 1.59 -4.73 29.85
C GLN A 93 0.12 -5.06 29.52
N GLU A 94 -0.50 -4.39 28.54
CA GLU A 94 -1.86 -4.72 28.12
C GLU A 94 -1.86 -5.94 27.18
N PRO A 95 -2.67 -6.98 27.44
CA PRO A 95 -2.71 -8.19 26.62
C PRO A 95 -3.55 -8.03 25.35
N ILE A 96 -3.03 -8.52 24.23
CA ILE A 96 -3.70 -8.54 22.93
C ILE A 96 -3.75 -9.98 22.41
N TYR A 97 -4.94 -10.55 22.36
CA TYR A 97 -5.14 -11.93 21.91
C TYR A 97 -5.15 -12.03 20.38
N ALA A 98 -4.55 -13.08 19.85
CA ALA A 98 -4.48 -13.39 18.43
C ALA A 98 -4.44 -14.90 18.19
N HIS A 99 -4.46 -15.32 16.92
CA HIS A 99 -4.36 -16.73 16.54
C HIS A 99 -3.03 -17.02 15.87
N ARG A 100 -2.28 -18.01 16.36
CA ARG A 100 -0.95 -18.39 15.83
C ARG A 100 -1.01 -18.61 14.32
N PHE A 101 -1.95 -19.44 13.86
CA PHE A 101 -2.12 -19.76 12.44
C PHE A 101 -2.20 -18.54 11.53
N ILE A 102 -2.93 -17.50 11.95
CA ILE A 102 -3.07 -16.25 11.18
C ILE A 102 -1.76 -15.47 11.19
N MET A 103 -1.11 -15.33 12.36
CA MET A 103 0.14 -14.59 12.49
C MET A 103 1.29 -15.27 11.72
N GLU A 104 1.41 -16.60 11.76
CA GLU A 104 2.40 -17.37 10.99
C GLU A 104 2.23 -17.18 9.49
N GLY A 105 0.99 -17.12 9.00
CA GLY A 105 0.70 -16.89 7.59
C GLY A 105 1.08 -15.50 7.10
N LYS A 106 1.28 -14.53 8.01
CA LYS A 106 1.60 -13.13 7.69
C LYS A 106 3.04 -12.74 7.96
N SER A 107 3.79 -13.55 8.71
CA SER A 107 5.13 -13.22 9.18
C SER A 107 6.01 -14.47 9.20
N THR A 108 7.14 -14.41 8.48
CA THR A 108 8.14 -15.49 8.53
C THR A 108 8.82 -15.57 9.91
N VAL A 109 8.87 -14.46 10.65
CA VAL A 109 9.39 -14.40 12.02
C VAL A 109 8.44 -15.13 12.97
N PHE A 110 7.13 -14.86 12.92
CA PHE A 110 6.15 -15.57 13.75
C PHE A 110 6.05 -17.05 13.37
N GLN A 111 6.11 -17.38 12.07
CA GLN A 111 6.18 -18.77 11.61
C GLN A 111 7.34 -19.53 12.30
N LYS A 112 8.55 -18.97 12.26
CA LYS A 112 9.71 -19.60 12.93
C LYS A 112 9.50 -19.67 14.44
N MET A 113 9.09 -18.55 15.05
CA MET A 113 8.90 -18.41 16.50
C MET A 113 7.95 -19.48 17.07
N PHE A 114 6.88 -19.84 16.36
CA PHE A 114 5.87 -20.77 16.85
C PHE A 114 6.09 -22.22 16.42
N GLN A 115 6.90 -22.47 15.39
CA GLN A 115 7.26 -23.83 14.97
C GLN A 115 8.39 -24.39 15.84
N THR A 116 9.38 -23.58 16.21
CA THR A 116 10.48 -24.00 17.08
C THR A 116 10.03 -24.19 18.53
N ASP A 117 10.64 -25.11 19.27
CA ASP A 117 10.41 -25.33 20.70
C ASP A 117 11.03 -24.21 21.54
N MET A 118 10.54 -22.98 21.33
CA MET A 118 10.91 -21.79 22.07
C MET A 118 9.88 -21.48 23.16
N LYS A 119 10.28 -20.67 24.15
CA LYS A 119 9.46 -20.33 25.31
C LYS A 119 8.11 -19.72 24.93
N GLU A 120 8.03 -19.01 23.80
CA GLU A 120 6.82 -18.37 23.27
C GLU A 120 5.79 -19.40 22.77
N LYS A 121 6.25 -20.54 22.24
CA LYS A 121 5.38 -21.67 21.86
C LYS A 121 4.73 -22.28 23.09
N GLU A 122 5.50 -22.51 24.16
CA GLU A 122 5.02 -23.13 25.40
C GLU A 122 4.19 -22.17 26.26
N SER A 123 4.58 -20.90 26.36
CA SER A 123 3.95 -19.92 27.26
C SER A 123 2.68 -19.27 26.70
N GLY A 124 2.46 -19.34 25.38
CA GLY A 124 1.33 -18.63 24.76
C GLY A 124 1.47 -17.11 24.75
N THR A 125 2.62 -16.55 25.13
CA THR A 125 2.80 -15.10 25.29
C THR A 125 4.06 -14.61 24.58
N VAL A 126 3.91 -13.56 23.76
CA VAL A 126 5.02 -12.86 23.08
C VAL A 126 5.15 -11.47 23.66
N ARG A 127 6.32 -11.14 24.22
CA ARG A 127 6.60 -9.83 24.81
C ARG A 127 7.33 -8.94 23.83
N ILE A 128 6.77 -7.76 23.57
CA ILE A 128 7.28 -6.77 22.61
C ILE A 128 7.43 -5.44 23.35
N ASN A 129 8.48 -5.33 24.15
CA ASN A 129 8.69 -4.19 25.06
C ASN A 129 9.00 -2.86 24.33
N ASP A 130 9.26 -2.89 23.03
CA ASP A 130 9.57 -1.73 22.20
C ASP A 130 8.36 -1.23 21.37
N ALA A 131 7.14 -1.63 21.76
CA ALA A 131 5.87 -1.19 21.21
C ALA A 131 4.77 -1.13 22.29
N THR A 132 3.83 -0.21 22.14
CA THR A 132 2.64 -0.06 22.99
C THR A 132 1.53 -1.03 22.57
N SER A 133 0.51 -1.20 23.41
CA SER A 133 -0.65 -2.00 23.07
C SER A 133 -1.40 -1.46 21.84
N HIS A 134 -1.39 -0.15 21.62
CA HIS A 134 -1.99 0.48 20.44
C HIS A 134 -1.32 0.01 19.14
N VAL A 135 0.01 0.10 19.07
CA VAL A 135 0.80 -0.38 17.92
C VAL A 135 0.58 -1.87 17.69
N LEU A 136 0.64 -2.68 18.75
CA LEU A 136 0.44 -4.13 18.65
C LEU A 136 -0.98 -4.49 18.20
N ARG A 137 -1.98 -3.74 18.66
CA ARG A 137 -3.38 -3.95 18.28
C ARG A 137 -3.60 -3.59 16.82
N SER A 138 -2.99 -2.51 16.33
CA SER A 138 -3.00 -2.15 14.91
C SER A 138 -2.31 -3.20 14.05
N MET A 139 -1.16 -3.74 14.48
CA MET A 139 -0.48 -4.85 13.80
C MET A 139 -1.37 -6.09 13.71
N VAL A 140 -1.95 -6.51 14.84
CA VAL A 140 -2.85 -7.68 14.87
C VAL A 140 -4.07 -7.42 13.99
N ASN A 141 -4.72 -6.28 14.09
CA ASN A 141 -5.86 -5.94 13.23
C ASN A 141 -5.50 -6.00 11.74
N PHE A 142 -4.35 -5.47 11.36
CA PHE A 142 -3.87 -5.52 9.98
C PHE A 142 -3.66 -6.97 9.51
N CYS A 143 -3.07 -7.84 10.32
CA CYS A 143 -2.90 -9.25 9.97
C CYS A 143 -4.22 -9.98 9.66
N TYR A 144 -5.33 -9.55 10.29
CA TYR A 144 -6.67 -10.11 10.07
C TYR A 144 -7.42 -9.47 8.91
N THR A 145 -7.26 -8.16 8.72
CA THR A 145 -8.16 -7.37 7.88
C THR A 145 -7.48 -6.77 6.65
N ALA A 146 -6.15 -6.80 6.59
CA ALA A 146 -5.33 -6.05 5.64
C ALA A 146 -5.63 -4.54 5.63
N ASN A 147 -6.30 -4.04 6.67
CA ASN A 147 -6.65 -2.64 6.84
C ASN A 147 -5.94 -2.08 8.06
N ILE A 148 -5.50 -0.83 7.93
CA ILE A 148 -4.86 -0.09 9.01
C ILE A 148 -5.35 1.35 8.99
N GLU A 149 -5.61 1.88 10.18
CA GLU A 149 -5.84 3.30 10.42
C GLU A 149 -4.64 3.79 11.22
N PHE A 150 -3.92 4.76 10.66
CA PHE A 150 -2.77 5.35 11.33
C PHE A 150 -3.25 6.43 12.30
N THR A 151 -2.83 6.33 13.56
CA THR A 151 -3.15 7.29 14.62
C THR A 151 -1.87 7.85 15.21
N GLU A 152 -1.98 8.81 16.14
CA GLU A 152 -0.81 9.35 16.85
C GLU A 152 -0.10 8.26 17.69
N GLU A 153 -0.85 7.30 18.23
CA GLU A 153 -0.34 6.19 19.06
C GLU A 153 0.07 4.95 18.26
N ALA A 154 -0.28 4.91 16.97
CA ALA A 154 0.07 3.84 16.04
C ALA A 154 0.44 4.46 14.69
N SER A 155 1.51 5.24 14.71
CA SER A 155 1.96 6.01 13.54
C SER A 155 2.49 5.09 12.44
N ALA A 156 2.46 5.55 11.18
CA ALA A 156 3.03 4.80 10.07
C ALA A 156 4.53 4.48 10.26
N GLU A 157 5.27 5.30 11.01
CA GLU A 157 6.68 5.07 11.32
C GLU A 157 6.87 3.90 12.29
N GLU A 158 6.06 3.83 13.35
CA GLU A 158 6.08 2.74 14.32
C GLU A 158 5.61 1.43 13.68
N MET A 159 4.58 1.52 12.83
CA MET A 159 4.06 0.39 12.08
C MET A 159 5.06 -0.12 11.05
N LEU A 160 5.82 0.77 10.40
CA LEU A 160 6.93 0.38 9.52
C LEU A 160 8.03 -0.38 10.30
N LYS A 161 8.42 0.13 11.47
CA LYS A 161 9.39 -0.53 12.36
C LYS A 161 8.93 -1.95 12.74
N ILE A 162 7.66 -2.10 13.11
CA ILE A 162 7.08 -3.40 13.50
C ILE A 162 6.98 -4.33 12.30
N GLY A 163 6.51 -3.83 11.16
CA GLY A 163 6.45 -4.59 9.91
C GLY A 163 7.83 -5.09 9.47
N HIS A 164 8.87 -4.27 9.64
CA HIS A 164 10.25 -4.67 9.38
C HIS A 164 10.74 -5.72 10.39
N LYS A 165 10.57 -5.47 11.70
CA LYS A 165 11.04 -6.36 12.78
C LYS A 165 10.45 -7.77 12.69
N TYR A 166 9.17 -7.88 12.32
CA TYR A 166 8.48 -9.16 12.22
C TYR A 166 8.33 -9.64 10.77
N ASP A 167 8.99 -9.02 9.79
CA ASP A 167 8.91 -9.40 8.36
C ASP A 167 7.46 -9.56 7.84
N ILE A 168 6.62 -8.57 8.14
CA ILE A 168 5.25 -8.46 7.62
C ILE A 168 5.30 -7.54 6.40
N LYS A 169 5.56 -8.13 5.22
CA LYS A 169 5.82 -7.38 3.97
C LYS A 169 4.69 -6.43 3.59
N ASP A 170 3.45 -6.93 3.57
CA ASP A 170 2.28 -6.12 3.21
C ASP A 170 2.12 -4.90 4.13
N LEU A 171 2.46 -5.03 5.43
CA LEU A 171 2.40 -3.92 6.37
C LEU A 171 3.49 -2.88 6.06
N ARG A 172 4.71 -3.34 5.74
CA ARG A 172 5.79 -2.45 5.34
C ARG A 172 5.41 -1.65 4.10
N ASP A 173 4.85 -2.31 3.09
CA ASP A 173 4.47 -1.67 1.82
C ASP A 173 3.39 -0.59 2.03
N VAL A 174 2.37 -0.87 2.86
CA VAL A 174 1.33 0.11 3.19
C VAL A 174 1.89 1.29 3.98
N CYS A 175 2.80 1.05 4.93
CA CYS A 175 3.47 2.13 5.66
C CYS A 175 4.39 2.94 4.73
N ASP A 176 5.12 2.28 3.84
CA ASP A 176 6.01 2.89 2.85
C ASP A 176 5.23 3.91 1.99
N GLU A 177 4.06 3.50 1.49
CA GLU A 177 3.16 4.38 0.74
C GLU A 177 2.56 5.52 1.58
N GLU A 178 2.14 5.25 2.81
CA GLU A 178 1.58 6.28 3.69
C GLU A 178 2.60 7.38 3.96
N LEU A 179 3.85 6.98 4.26
CA LEU A 179 4.90 7.92 4.62
C LEU A 179 5.34 8.81 3.44
N CYS A 180 4.98 8.46 2.21
CA CYS A 180 5.25 9.26 1.00
C CYS A 180 4.25 10.41 0.80
N LYS A 181 3.07 10.37 1.43
CA LYS A 181 1.98 11.31 1.14
C LYS A 181 2.24 12.74 1.60
N ASP A 182 3.06 12.92 2.63
CA ASP A 182 3.25 14.18 3.33
C ASP A 182 4.73 14.54 3.53
N ILE A 183 5.58 14.27 2.55
CA ILE A 183 7.00 14.65 2.61
C ILE A 183 7.15 16.17 2.52
N ASP A 184 7.90 16.74 3.46
CA ASP A 184 8.25 18.15 3.50
C ASP A 184 9.70 18.37 3.92
N VAL A 185 10.16 19.62 3.91
CA VAL A 185 11.55 19.98 4.25
C VAL A 185 11.91 19.65 5.71
N ASP A 186 10.95 19.72 6.64
CA ASP A 186 11.18 19.53 8.08
C ASP A 186 11.29 18.04 8.43
N ASN A 187 10.50 17.20 7.75
CA ASN A 187 10.44 15.76 7.98
C ASN A 187 11.37 14.94 7.07
N LEU A 188 11.88 15.52 5.97
CA LEU A 188 12.71 14.83 4.96
C LEU A 188 13.85 14.00 5.55
N CYS A 189 14.63 14.57 6.48
CA CYS A 189 15.76 13.87 7.10
C CYS A 189 15.30 12.60 7.82
N LYS A 190 14.19 12.71 8.56
CA LYS A 190 13.61 11.61 9.32
C LYS A 190 13.09 10.53 8.37
N ARG A 191 12.36 10.91 7.32
CA ARG A 191 11.83 9.98 6.30
C ARG A 191 12.97 9.24 5.60
N LEU A 192 14.06 9.93 5.24
CA LEU A 192 15.22 9.32 4.60
C LEU A 192 15.92 8.30 5.53
N MET A 193 16.04 8.61 6.83
CA MET A 193 16.57 7.66 7.81
C MET A 193 15.67 6.43 7.96
N LEU A 194 14.35 6.61 8.03
CA LEU A 194 13.39 5.51 8.09
C LEU A 194 13.48 4.61 6.84
N ALA A 195 13.56 5.24 5.66
CA ALA A 195 13.73 4.54 4.39
C ALA A 195 14.99 3.68 4.38
N HIS A 196 16.10 4.22 4.87
CA HIS A 196 17.36 3.51 4.96
C HIS A 196 17.33 2.36 5.98
N ILE A 197 16.90 2.64 7.22
CA ILE A 197 16.94 1.68 8.33
C ILE A 197 15.97 0.50 8.11
N TYR A 198 14.78 0.76 7.57
CA TYR A 198 13.73 -0.25 7.40
C TYR A 198 13.59 -0.73 5.96
N GLU A 199 14.56 -0.39 5.11
CA GLU A 199 14.62 -0.76 3.69
C GLU A 199 13.29 -0.45 2.94
N ALA A 200 12.68 0.71 3.25
CA ALA A 200 11.46 1.19 2.62
C ALA A 200 11.81 1.90 1.30
N LYS A 201 11.66 1.18 0.20
CA LYS A 201 12.20 1.55 -1.12
C LYS A 201 11.47 2.74 -1.73
N LYS A 202 10.13 2.74 -1.69
CA LYS A 202 9.35 3.83 -2.29
C LYS A 202 9.64 5.14 -1.56
N LEU A 203 9.66 5.12 -0.24
CA LEU A 203 10.01 6.27 0.59
C LEU A 203 11.42 6.77 0.28
N GLY A 204 12.39 5.86 0.09
CA GLY A 204 13.76 6.22 -0.31
C GLY A 204 13.81 6.94 -1.66
N GLU A 205 13.09 6.43 -2.66
CA GLU A 205 12.99 7.03 -3.99
C GLU A 205 12.30 8.40 -3.93
N PHE A 206 11.12 8.48 -3.31
CA PHE A 206 10.36 9.73 -3.17
C PHE A 206 11.11 10.80 -2.39
N THR A 207 11.78 10.44 -1.30
CA THR A 207 12.58 11.39 -0.51
C THR A 207 13.81 11.86 -1.29
N ALA A 208 14.45 11.00 -2.08
CA ALA A 208 15.57 11.38 -2.94
C ALA A 208 15.13 12.35 -4.05
N GLU A 209 14.00 12.08 -4.70
CA GLU A 209 13.41 12.98 -5.70
C GLU A 209 13.05 14.34 -5.09
N PHE A 210 12.39 14.35 -3.92
CA PHE A 210 12.04 15.57 -3.21
C PHE A 210 13.29 16.37 -2.80
N PHE A 211 14.33 15.69 -2.31
CA PHE A 211 15.61 16.30 -1.96
C PHE A 211 16.28 16.95 -3.17
N HIS A 212 16.29 16.27 -4.32
CA HIS A 212 16.85 16.81 -5.56
C HIS A 212 16.08 18.03 -6.06
N GLY A 213 14.75 17.96 -6.06
CA GLY A 213 13.88 19.06 -6.51
C GLY A 213 13.96 20.31 -5.62
N ASN A 214 14.31 20.14 -4.33
CA ASN A 214 14.35 21.22 -3.33
C ASN A 214 15.77 21.49 -2.78
N PHE A 215 16.81 21.03 -3.49
CA PHE A 215 18.20 21.01 -3.01
C PHE A 215 18.68 22.31 -2.33
N PRO A 216 18.44 23.52 -2.87
CA PRO A 216 18.92 24.75 -2.24
C PRO A 216 18.35 25.01 -0.84
N VAL A 217 17.16 24.47 -0.54
CA VAL A 217 16.46 24.65 0.75
C VAL A 217 16.72 23.47 1.68
N THR A 218 16.74 22.25 1.14
CA THR A 218 16.90 21.01 1.92
C THR A 218 18.34 20.78 2.34
N TYR A 219 19.32 21.09 1.48
CA TYR A 219 20.74 20.80 1.75
C TYR A 219 21.29 21.52 2.99
N PRO A 220 21.10 22.84 3.19
CA PRO A 220 21.60 23.51 4.40
C PRO A 220 21.01 22.92 5.68
N ARG A 221 19.70 22.67 5.70
CA ARG A 221 19.00 22.07 6.85
C ARG A 221 19.45 20.64 7.13
N PHE A 222 19.71 19.86 6.09
CA PHE A 222 20.23 18.50 6.20
C PHE A 222 21.62 18.50 6.84
N VAL A 223 22.51 19.39 6.38
CA VAL A 223 23.87 19.56 6.94
C VAL A 223 23.82 20.04 8.40
N GLU A 224 23.00 21.04 8.71
CA GLU A 224 22.82 21.51 10.10
C GLU A 224 22.40 20.38 11.05
N ARG A 225 21.50 19.50 10.59
CA ARG A 225 21.03 18.36 11.38
C ARG A 225 22.11 17.31 11.56
N LEU A 226 22.84 16.95 10.51
CA LEU A 226 24.00 16.05 10.59
C LEU A 226 25.10 16.58 11.52
N CYS A 227 25.37 17.88 11.49
CA CYS A 227 26.35 18.50 12.38
C CYS A 227 25.91 18.46 13.85
N ARG A 228 24.60 18.56 14.13
CA ARG A 228 24.05 18.49 15.49
C ARG A 228 24.10 17.06 16.07
N ASP A 229 23.91 16.05 15.23
CA ASP A 229 23.87 14.64 15.65
C ASP A 229 25.27 13.97 15.64
N SER A 230 26.32 14.72 15.30
CA SER A 230 27.71 14.24 15.32
C SER A 230 28.28 14.24 16.75
N PRO A 231 28.80 13.11 17.26
CA PRO A 231 29.33 12.99 18.62
C PRO A 231 30.75 13.55 18.75
N ILE A 232 30.97 14.82 18.36
CA ILE A 232 32.31 15.43 18.39
C ILE A 232 32.55 16.26 19.67
N ASP A 233 31.51 16.59 20.46
CA ASP A 233 31.66 17.40 21.68
C ASP A 233 31.45 16.59 22.99
N ALA A 234 31.67 15.28 22.96
CA ALA A 234 31.66 14.42 24.15
C ALA A 234 33.08 13.98 24.54
N GLU A 235 33.96 14.94 24.80
CA GLU A 235 35.21 14.75 25.57
C GLU A 235 35.28 15.74 26.74
#